data_AF-A0A931W5Z0-F1
#
_entry.id   AF-A0A931W5Z0-F1
#
_cell.length_a   1.000
_cell.length_b   1.000
_cell.length_c   1.000
_cell.angle_alpha   90.00
_cell.angle_beta   90.00
_cell.angle_gamma   90.00
#
_symmetry.space_group_name_H-M   'P 1'
#
loop_
_entity.id
_entity.type
_entity.pdbx_description
1 polymer ?
#
loop_
_entity_poly.entity_id
_entity_poly.type
_entity_poly.pdbx_seq_one_letter_code
_entity_poly.pdbx_strand_id
1 'polypeptide(L)'
;MTDRFIMSSRQAAELDHALERNGWTSADVKTATKGNTLAQFRKVLLGTATVVDNPVTKKKQSKLLVSDGHYAVVEVGERHDPGSLWQTRPGLYVYDDFRNRIVAAAKPTETGAKFKKLPRFKLGRNATGEELKGARPNGIWTATDFCPWLAAKLAKQAGGKDGEFLNNGWANLFLVEGVNGEVFVVVVGWFGGEWIVDAWRLDDDWPGGSQFGSRN
;
A
#
# COMPACT_ATOMS: atom_id res chain seq x y z
N MET A 1 60.59 3.03 -6.39
CA MET A 1 60.69 1.93 -5.40
C MET A 1 59.28 1.55 -4.99
N THR A 2 58.78 0.41 -5.41
CA THR A 2 57.49 -0.13 -4.96
C THR A 2 57.69 -0.76 -3.59
N ASP A 3 57.61 0.08 -2.56
CA ASP A 3 57.64 -0.38 -1.18
C ASP A 3 56.39 -1.22 -0.95
N ARG A 4 56.57 -2.54 -0.89
CA ARG A 4 55.47 -3.49 -0.73
C ARG A 4 55.14 -3.54 0.74
N PHE A 5 53.92 -3.19 1.11
CA PHE A 5 53.45 -3.41 2.47
C PHE A 5 53.51 -4.90 2.80
N ILE A 6 54.31 -5.26 3.81
CA ILE A 6 54.45 -6.62 4.34
C ILE A 6 54.13 -6.55 5.83
N MET A 7 53.13 -7.34 6.25
CA MET A 7 52.75 -7.49 7.65
C MET A 7 53.50 -8.68 8.25
N SER A 8 54.06 -8.53 9.45
CA SER A 8 54.65 -9.67 10.18
C SER A 8 53.58 -10.65 10.67
N SER A 9 53.96 -11.90 10.93
CA SER A 9 53.05 -12.92 11.46
C SER A 9 52.40 -12.50 12.78
N ARG A 10 53.14 -11.80 13.64
CA ARG A 10 52.63 -11.26 14.91
C ARG A 10 51.58 -10.18 14.69
N GLN A 11 51.83 -9.23 13.78
CA GLN A 11 50.88 -8.18 13.45
C GLN A 11 49.61 -8.74 12.81
N ALA A 12 49.72 -9.79 12.00
CA ALA A 12 48.57 -10.47 11.44
C ALA A 12 47.69 -11.09 12.54
N ALA A 13 48.30 -11.82 13.48
CA ALA A 13 47.58 -12.40 14.61
C ALA A 13 46.93 -11.32 15.51
N GLU A 14 47.62 -10.21 15.76
CA GLU A 14 47.08 -9.09 16.53
C GLU A 14 45.87 -8.45 15.81
N LEU A 15 45.92 -8.32 14.49
CA LEU A 15 44.81 -7.80 13.67
C LEU A 15 43.61 -8.76 13.67
N ASP A 16 43.85 -10.06 13.55
CA ASP A 16 42.80 -11.08 13.59
C ASP A 16 42.02 -11.01 14.91
N HIS A 17 42.73 -10.99 16.04
CA HIS A 17 42.11 -10.85 17.36
C HIS A 17 41.38 -9.50 17.55
N ALA A 18 41.89 -8.42 16.97
CA ALA A 18 41.22 -7.12 17.04
C ALA A 18 39.90 -7.12 16.26
N LEU A 19 39.87 -7.73 15.07
CA LEU A 19 38.68 -7.86 14.24
C LEU A 19 37.62 -8.73 14.94
N GLU A 20 38.03 -9.89 15.45
CA GLU A 20 37.15 -10.82 16.17
C GLU A 20 36.48 -10.15 17.38
N ARG A 21 37.25 -9.45 18.22
CA ARG A 21 36.72 -8.74 19.40
C ARG A 21 35.70 -7.64 19.05
N ASN A 22 35.72 -7.14 17.82
CA ASN A 22 34.78 -6.13 17.34
C ASN A 22 33.66 -6.73 16.46
N GLY A 23 33.47 -8.05 16.51
CA GLY A 23 32.36 -8.74 15.84
C GLY A 23 32.51 -8.86 14.32
N TRP A 24 33.71 -8.66 13.77
CA TRP A 24 33.96 -8.81 12.34
C TRP A 24 33.98 -10.27 11.93
N THR A 25 33.35 -10.59 10.80
CA THR A 25 33.45 -11.91 10.16
C THR A 25 34.48 -11.89 9.02
N SER A 26 34.93 -13.06 8.57
CA SER A 26 35.82 -13.16 7.38
C SER A 26 35.19 -12.55 6.12
N ALA A 27 33.85 -12.54 6.01
CA ALA A 27 33.13 -11.90 4.91
C ALA A 27 33.23 -10.36 4.98
N ASP A 28 33.17 -9.78 6.19
CA ASP A 28 33.34 -8.35 6.42
C ASP A 28 34.77 -7.91 6.09
N VAL A 29 35.77 -8.68 6.51
CA VAL A 29 37.19 -8.44 6.18
C VAL A 29 37.42 -8.48 4.67
N LYS A 30 36.84 -9.48 3.99
CA LYS A 30 36.90 -9.57 2.52
C LYS A 30 36.20 -8.40 1.83
N THR A 31 35.18 -7.82 2.46
CA THR A 31 34.46 -6.67 1.92
C THR A 31 35.24 -5.37 2.14
N ALA A 32 35.78 -5.16 3.34
CA ALA A 32 36.60 -4.00 3.65
C ALA A 32 37.88 -3.93 2.82
N THR A 33 38.45 -5.07 2.41
CA THR A 33 39.65 -5.15 1.57
C THR A 33 39.38 -4.94 0.07
N LYS A 34 38.11 -4.81 -0.36
CA LYS A 34 37.76 -4.50 -1.76
C LYS A 34 37.70 -3.00 -2.03
N GLY A 35 38.03 -2.63 -3.26
CA GLY A 35 37.85 -1.27 -3.77
C GLY A 35 38.63 -0.24 -2.96
N ASN A 36 37.99 0.86 -2.58
CA ASN A 36 38.61 1.98 -1.87
C ASN A 36 38.25 2.06 -0.37
N THR A 37 37.64 1.02 0.20
CA THR A 37 37.12 1.05 1.59
C THR A 37 38.22 1.28 2.63
N LEU A 38 39.34 0.55 2.55
CA LEU A 38 40.50 0.78 3.43
C LEU A 38 41.09 2.20 3.31
N ALA A 39 41.03 2.81 2.13
CA ALA A 39 41.47 4.19 1.96
C ALA A 39 40.54 5.19 2.68
N GLN A 40 39.25 4.89 2.82
CA GLN A 40 38.35 5.70 3.65
C GLN A 40 38.61 5.48 5.15
N PHE A 41 38.85 4.25 5.59
CA PHE A 41 39.25 3.98 6.98
C PHE A 41 40.54 4.71 7.35
N ARG A 42 41.51 4.77 6.44
CA ARG A 42 42.75 5.55 6.64
C ARG A 42 42.46 7.03 6.91
N LYS A 43 41.46 7.64 6.26
CA LYS A 43 41.10 9.04 6.54
C LYS A 43 40.57 9.23 7.96
N VAL A 44 39.77 8.26 8.45
CA VAL A 44 39.27 8.24 9.83
C VAL A 44 40.43 8.07 10.82
N LEU A 45 41.33 7.11 10.57
CA LEU A 45 42.51 6.88 11.41
C LEU A 45 43.43 8.11 11.47
N LEU A 46 43.53 8.87 10.37
CA LEU A 46 44.30 10.11 10.30
C LEU A 46 43.55 11.35 10.82
N GLY A 47 42.32 11.19 11.34
CA GLY A 47 41.52 12.31 11.86
C GLY A 47 41.01 13.29 10.80
N THR A 48 41.08 12.92 9.52
CA THR A 48 40.61 13.75 8.39
C THR A 48 39.17 13.43 7.96
N ALA A 49 38.54 12.46 8.61
CA ALA A 49 37.14 12.09 8.44
C ALA A 49 36.60 11.52 9.77
N THR A 50 35.28 11.58 9.95
CA THR A 50 34.58 10.99 11.09
C THR A 50 33.57 9.95 10.61
N VAL A 51 33.36 8.89 11.41
CA VAL A 51 32.25 7.96 11.18
C VAL A 51 30.97 8.62 11.67
N VAL A 52 29.95 8.66 10.81
CA VAL A 52 28.60 9.10 11.17
C VAL A 52 27.70 7.89 11.01
N ASP A 53 26.94 7.56 12.06
CA ASP A 53 25.93 6.51 12.01
C ASP A 53 24.76 6.96 11.11
N ASN A 54 24.92 6.72 9.82
CA ASN A 54 23.84 6.75 8.86
C ASN A 54 23.43 5.29 8.61
N PRO A 55 22.47 4.73 9.36
CA PRO A 55 22.03 3.36 9.13
C PRO A 55 21.62 3.21 7.66
N VAL A 56 22.40 2.43 6.91
CA VAL A 56 22.07 2.05 5.54
C VAL A 56 20.99 0.97 5.61
N THR A 57 19.79 1.36 6.03
CA THR A 57 18.57 0.56 5.94
C THR A 57 17.45 1.39 5.36
N LYS A 58 17.66 1.85 4.13
CA LYS A 58 16.54 1.93 3.19
C LYS A 58 16.95 1.17 1.93
N LYS A 59 16.75 -0.16 1.91
CA LYS A 59 16.10 -0.74 0.73
C LYS A 59 14.97 0.24 0.43
N LYS A 60 14.95 0.88 -0.74
CA LYS A 60 13.80 1.71 -1.16
C LYS A 60 12.57 0.84 -0.93
N GLN A 61 11.87 1.03 0.20
CA GLN A 61 10.61 0.36 0.42
C GLN A 61 9.78 0.76 -0.79
N SER A 62 9.27 -0.22 -1.52
CA SER A 62 8.42 0.09 -2.67
C SER A 62 7.33 1.03 -2.17
N LYS A 63 7.13 2.11 -2.93
CA LYS A 63 6.17 3.14 -2.55
C LYS A 63 4.82 2.47 -2.37
N LEU A 64 4.21 2.65 -1.21
CA LEU A 64 2.93 2.02 -0.87
C LEU A 64 1.87 2.31 -1.95
N LEU A 65 1.67 3.60 -2.26
CA LEU A 65 0.74 4.05 -3.30
C LEU A 65 1.48 4.55 -4.53
N VAL A 66 1.35 3.82 -5.64
CA VAL A 66 1.79 4.24 -6.96
C VAL A 66 0.60 4.83 -7.70
N SER A 67 0.71 6.05 -8.22
CA SER A 67 -0.39 6.69 -8.95
C SER A 67 -0.77 5.85 -10.17
N ASP A 68 -2.06 5.55 -10.31
CA ASP A 68 -2.60 4.68 -11.37
C ASP A 68 -3.84 5.31 -12.02
N GLY A 69 -3.78 6.62 -12.28
CA GLY A 69 -4.84 7.36 -12.94
C GLY A 69 -5.96 7.79 -11.99
N HIS A 70 -7.18 7.84 -12.53
CA HIS A 70 -8.34 8.39 -11.83
C HIS A 70 -9.63 7.70 -12.27
N TYR A 71 -10.59 7.61 -11.37
CA TYR A 71 -11.98 7.34 -11.71
C TYR A 71 -12.63 8.57 -12.32
N ALA A 72 -13.38 8.37 -13.40
CA ALA A 72 -14.17 9.38 -14.07
C ALA A 72 -15.28 9.94 -13.18
N VAL A 73 -15.79 11.11 -13.54
CA VAL A 73 -16.94 11.75 -12.90
C VAL A 73 -18.15 10.81 -12.94
N VAL A 74 -18.95 10.85 -11.88
CA VAL A 74 -20.22 10.11 -11.77
C VAL A 74 -21.34 11.10 -11.50
N GLU A 75 -22.45 10.93 -12.21
CA GLU A 75 -23.73 11.56 -11.90
C GLU A 75 -24.72 10.44 -11.60
N VAL A 76 -25.40 10.53 -10.47
CA VAL A 76 -26.38 9.55 -10.02
C VAL A 76 -27.68 9.78 -10.80
N GLY A 77 -28.06 8.83 -11.65
CA GLY A 77 -29.22 8.98 -12.54
C GLY A 77 -30.58 8.79 -11.87
N GLU A 78 -30.62 8.08 -10.74
CA GLU A 78 -31.85 7.71 -10.04
C GLU A 78 -31.65 7.80 -8.52
N ARG A 79 -32.74 8.02 -7.77
CA ARG A 79 -32.68 8.04 -6.31
C ARG A 79 -32.10 6.72 -5.81
N HIS A 80 -31.08 6.81 -4.97
CA HIS A 80 -30.40 5.68 -4.39
C HIS A 80 -30.83 5.48 -2.94
N ASP A 81 -31.57 4.41 -2.67
CA ASP A 81 -31.83 3.93 -1.33
C ASP A 81 -30.87 2.75 -1.00
N PRO A 82 -29.94 2.90 -0.04
CA PRO A 82 -28.89 1.91 0.20
C PRO A 82 -29.40 0.50 0.53
N GLY A 83 -30.47 0.40 1.33
CA GLY A 83 -30.99 -0.89 1.79
C GLY A 83 -31.64 -1.73 0.68
N SER A 84 -32.30 -1.07 -0.28
CA SER A 84 -32.86 -1.74 -1.46
C SER A 84 -31.80 -2.02 -2.52
N LEU A 85 -30.80 -1.15 -2.68
CA LEU A 85 -29.77 -1.33 -3.69
C LEU A 85 -28.77 -2.45 -3.34
N TRP A 86 -28.28 -2.50 -2.09
CA TRP A 86 -27.17 -3.36 -1.70
C TRP A 86 -27.63 -4.75 -1.25
N GLN A 87 -28.36 -5.42 -2.14
CA GLN A 87 -28.82 -6.79 -2.00
C GLN A 87 -28.14 -7.71 -3.02
N THR A 88 -27.80 -8.92 -2.58
CA THR A 88 -27.27 -9.97 -3.45
C THR A 88 -28.28 -10.30 -4.54
N ARG A 89 -27.81 -10.36 -5.78
CA ARG A 89 -28.59 -10.62 -6.99
C ARG A 89 -27.68 -11.14 -8.11
N PRO A 90 -28.22 -11.66 -9.22
CA PRO A 90 -27.38 -12.10 -10.33
C PRO A 90 -26.37 -11.02 -10.77
N GLY A 91 -25.08 -11.38 -10.75
CA GLY A 91 -23.95 -10.50 -11.10
C GLY A 91 -23.45 -9.59 -9.98
N LEU A 92 -24.04 -9.64 -8.78
CA LEU A 92 -23.58 -8.91 -7.59
C LEU A 92 -23.82 -9.73 -6.32
N TYR A 93 -22.73 -10.13 -5.67
CA TYR A 93 -22.75 -10.71 -4.34
C TYR A 93 -22.34 -9.68 -3.29
N VAL A 94 -23.23 -9.40 -2.35
CA VAL A 94 -22.97 -8.44 -1.26
C VAL A 94 -22.85 -9.23 0.04
N TYR A 95 -21.72 -9.09 0.73
CA TYR A 95 -21.49 -9.72 2.03
C TYR A 95 -22.23 -9.00 3.16
N ASP A 96 -22.55 -9.74 4.22
CA ASP A 96 -23.23 -9.20 5.39
C ASP A 96 -22.39 -8.14 6.11
N ASP A 97 -21.07 -8.28 6.12
CA ASP A 97 -20.19 -7.30 6.72
C ASP A 97 -20.29 -5.93 6.03
N PHE A 98 -20.36 -5.89 4.70
CA PHE A 98 -20.63 -4.64 3.98
C PHE A 98 -22.00 -4.06 4.33
N ARG A 99 -23.04 -4.90 4.40
CA ARG A 99 -24.39 -4.46 4.78
C ARG A 99 -24.41 -3.85 6.19
N ASN A 100 -23.84 -4.56 7.15
CA ASN A 100 -23.91 -4.22 8.57
C ASN A 100 -22.99 -3.06 8.94
N ARG A 101 -21.85 -2.91 8.27
CA ARG A 101 -20.84 -1.89 8.59
C ARG A 101 -21.00 -0.62 7.76
N ILE A 102 -21.35 -0.74 6.47
CA ILE A 102 -21.39 0.40 5.54
C ILE A 102 -22.82 0.79 5.19
N VAL A 103 -23.62 -0.15 4.66
CA VAL A 103 -24.98 0.15 4.18
C VAL A 103 -25.85 0.68 5.32
N ALA A 104 -25.73 0.10 6.52
CA ALA A 104 -26.44 0.55 7.72
C ALA A 104 -26.15 2.01 8.13
N ALA A 105 -24.99 2.57 7.74
CA ALA A 105 -24.62 3.95 8.01
C ALA A 105 -24.96 4.90 6.85
N ALA A 106 -25.28 4.37 5.67
CA ALA A 106 -25.58 5.15 4.49
C ALA A 106 -27.01 5.71 4.54
N LYS A 107 -27.18 6.96 4.09
CA LYS A 107 -28.48 7.60 3.90
C LYS A 107 -28.92 7.54 2.44
N PRO A 108 -30.23 7.67 2.15
CA PRO A 108 -30.70 7.85 0.78
C PRO A 108 -30.04 9.06 0.11
N THR A 109 -29.74 8.90 -1.18
CA THR A 109 -29.17 9.96 -2.03
C THR A 109 -30.12 10.25 -3.17
N GLU A 110 -30.44 11.52 -3.38
CA GLU A 110 -31.33 11.93 -4.47
C GLU A 110 -30.63 11.85 -5.84
N THR A 111 -31.44 11.79 -6.89
CA THR A 111 -30.95 11.87 -8.27
C THR A 111 -30.19 13.19 -8.52
N GLY A 112 -29.23 13.17 -9.43
CA GLY A 112 -28.41 14.33 -9.80
C GLY A 112 -27.21 14.58 -8.89
N ALA A 113 -26.96 13.75 -7.87
CA ALA A 113 -25.73 13.82 -7.08
C ALA A 113 -24.49 13.62 -7.97
N LYS A 114 -23.48 14.47 -7.81
CA LYS A 114 -22.27 14.49 -8.67
C LYS A 114 -21.01 14.22 -7.87
N PHE A 115 -20.25 13.23 -8.32
CA PHE A 115 -18.94 12.90 -7.77
C PHE A 115 -17.87 13.32 -8.75
N LYS A 116 -16.91 14.11 -8.26
CA LYS A 116 -15.78 14.61 -9.04
C LYS A 116 -14.89 13.44 -9.49
N LYS A 117 -13.92 13.76 -10.35
CA LYS A 117 -12.83 12.85 -10.70
C LYS A 117 -12.02 12.51 -9.44
N LEU A 118 -11.72 11.22 -9.22
CA LEU A 118 -11.09 10.73 -7.99
C LEU A 118 -9.80 9.98 -8.28
N PRO A 119 -8.75 10.14 -7.47
CA PRO A 119 -7.46 9.51 -7.70
C PRO A 119 -7.53 8.01 -7.42
N ARG A 120 -6.75 7.27 -8.21
CA ARG A 120 -6.63 5.83 -8.18
C ARG A 120 -5.16 5.46 -8.05
N PHE A 121 -4.88 4.45 -7.25
CA PHE A 121 -3.52 4.00 -6.97
C PHE A 121 -3.42 2.50 -7.14
N LYS A 122 -2.23 2.04 -7.50
CA LYS A 122 -1.83 0.65 -7.38
C LYS A 122 -0.99 0.47 -6.11
N LEU A 123 -1.26 -0.59 -5.36
CA LEU A 123 -0.43 -0.97 -4.22
C LEU A 123 0.92 -1.51 -4.70
N GLY A 124 2.01 -0.85 -4.32
CA GLY A 124 3.38 -1.25 -4.68
C GLY A 124 3.97 -2.35 -3.80
N ARG A 125 3.29 -2.70 -2.71
CA ARG A 125 3.58 -3.79 -1.77
C ARG A 125 2.30 -4.15 -1.02
N ASN A 126 2.37 -5.22 -0.24
CA ASN A 126 1.31 -5.54 0.71
C ASN A 126 1.12 -4.39 1.70
N ALA A 127 -0.13 -4.19 2.13
CA ALA A 127 -0.49 -3.10 3.02
C ALA A 127 -1.73 -3.40 3.84
N THR A 128 -1.78 -2.86 5.06
CA THR A 128 -2.99 -2.87 5.89
C THR A 128 -3.89 -1.67 5.57
N GLY A 129 -5.15 -1.74 6.01
CA GLY A 129 -6.06 -0.58 5.98
C GLY A 129 -5.50 0.62 6.76
N GLU A 130 -4.81 0.40 7.88
CA GLU A 130 -4.17 1.47 8.65
C GLU A 130 -3.05 2.16 7.86
N GLU A 131 -2.24 1.41 7.12
CA GLU A 131 -1.21 2.00 6.25
C GLU A 131 -1.83 2.83 5.12
N LEU A 132 -2.94 2.37 4.53
CA LEU A 132 -3.67 3.12 3.51
C LEU A 132 -4.26 4.41 4.07
N LYS A 133 -4.84 4.34 5.27
CA LYS A 133 -5.42 5.48 6.00
C LYS A 133 -4.35 6.50 6.35
N GLY A 134 -3.20 6.05 6.85
CA GLY A 134 -2.04 6.93 7.10
C GLY A 134 -1.49 7.58 5.84
N ALA A 135 -1.52 6.89 4.70
CA ALA A 135 -1.08 7.43 3.41
C ALA A 135 -2.08 8.42 2.78
N ARG A 136 -3.38 8.28 3.08
CA ARG A 136 -4.47 9.12 2.56
C ARG A 136 -5.54 9.39 3.63
N PRO A 137 -5.23 10.20 4.66
CA PRO A 137 -6.17 10.44 5.76
C PRO A 137 -7.43 11.19 5.31
N ASN A 138 -7.31 12.07 4.31
CA ASN A 138 -8.44 12.79 3.71
C ASN A 138 -9.13 11.98 2.60
N GLY A 139 -8.67 10.74 2.36
CA GLY A 139 -9.16 9.86 1.31
C GLY A 139 -10.33 8.97 1.72
N ILE A 140 -10.87 9.19 2.92
CA ILE A 140 -11.95 8.39 3.50
C ILE A 140 -13.29 8.88 2.93
N TRP A 141 -14.12 7.94 2.50
CA TRP A 141 -15.47 8.20 2.03
C TRP A 141 -16.45 8.20 3.18
N THR A 142 -17.54 8.96 3.05
CA THR A 142 -18.75 8.67 3.84
C THR A 142 -19.51 7.52 3.17
N ALA A 143 -20.14 6.65 3.95
CA ALA A 143 -20.99 5.59 3.40
C ALA A 143 -22.09 6.13 2.47
N THR A 144 -22.66 7.29 2.80
CA THR A 144 -23.71 7.95 2.02
C THR A 144 -23.24 8.37 0.63
N ASP A 145 -22.01 8.88 0.49
CA ASP A 145 -21.43 9.23 -0.82
C ASP A 145 -20.95 7.98 -1.57
N PHE A 146 -20.36 7.03 -0.85
CA PHE A 146 -19.71 5.87 -1.43
C PHE A 146 -20.69 4.93 -2.12
N CYS A 147 -21.79 4.58 -1.46
CA CYS A 147 -22.78 3.64 -1.97
C CYS A 147 -23.33 4.02 -3.37
N PRO A 148 -23.94 5.20 -3.58
CA PRO A 148 -24.43 5.58 -4.91
C PRO A 148 -23.31 5.71 -5.95
N TRP A 149 -22.13 6.18 -5.55
CA TRP A 149 -20.98 6.26 -6.45
C TRP A 149 -20.55 4.87 -6.94
N LEU A 150 -20.37 3.91 -6.02
CA LEU A 150 -19.95 2.56 -6.35
C LEU A 150 -20.98 1.87 -7.25
N ALA A 151 -22.26 2.01 -6.92
CA ALA A 151 -23.36 1.47 -7.71
C ALA A 151 -23.31 1.92 -9.17
N ALA A 152 -23.14 3.22 -9.40
CA ALA A 152 -23.04 3.78 -10.74
C ALA A 152 -21.79 3.31 -11.49
N LYS A 153 -20.67 3.05 -10.80
CA LYS A 153 -19.47 2.45 -11.39
C LYS A 153 -19.70 1.00 -11.79
N LEU A 154 -20.28 0.18 -10.90
CA LEU A 154 -20.56 -1.23 -11.18
C LEU A 154 -21.57 -1.40 -12.31
N ALA A 155 -22.59 -0.55 -12.40
CA ALA A 155 -23.54 -0.56 -13.52
C ALA A 155 -22.85 -0.34 -14.87
N LYS A 156 -21.86 0.58 -14.91
CA LYS A 156 -21.05 0.82 -16.11
C LYS A 156 -20.11 -0.34 -16.45
N GLN A 157 -19.85 -1.25 -15.52
CA GLN A 157 -18.99 -2.42 -15.67
C GLN A 157 -19.76 -3.74 -15.42
N ALA A 158 -21.05 -3.76 -15.80
CA ALA A 158 -21.89 -4.94 -15.67
C ALA A 158 -21.29 -6.16 -16.37
N GLY A 159 -21.41 -7.34 -15.74
CA GLY A 159 -20.83 -8.58 -16.27
C GLY A 159 -19.30 -8.62 -16.24
N GLY A 160 -18.65 -7.77 -15.47
CA GLY A 160 -17.19 -7.78 -15.30
C GLY A 160 -16.42 -7.37 -16.56
N LYS A 161 -17.07 -6.68 -17.49
CA LYS A 161 -16.42 -6.14 -18.69
C LYS A 161 -15.28 -5.18 -18.35
N ASP A 162 -14.48 -4.81 -19.34
CA ASP A 162 -13.37 -3.90 -19.11
C ASP A 162 -13.86 -2.51 -18.66
N GLY A 163 -13.09 -1.89 -17.76
CA GLY A 163 -13.43 -0.61 -17.17
C GLY A 163 -12.39 -0.13 -16.16
N GLU A 164 -12.83 0.71 -15.22
CA GLU A 164 -11.94 1.36 -14.24
C GLU A 164 -11.66 0.48 -13.02
N PHE A 165 -12.49 -0.53 -12.75
CA PHE A 165 -12.23 -1.51 -11.72
C PHE A 165 -11.49 -2.72 -12.27
N LEU A 166 -10.57 -3.23 -11.45
CA LEU A 166 -9.93 -4.51 -11.70
C LEU A 166 -11.00 -5.61 -11.73
N ASN A 167 -11.01 -6.40 -12.80
CA ASN A 167 -11.88 -7.54 -13.05
C ASN A 167 -11.10 -8.86 -13.16
N ASN A 168 -9.83 -8.87 -12.74
CA ASN A 168 -8.85 -9.92 -13.02
C ASN A 168 -8.43 -10.69 -11.74
N GLY A 169 -9.34 -10.80 -10.77
CA GLY A 169 -9.10 -11.45 -9.48
C GLY A 169 -8.33 -10.62 -8.45
N TRP A 170 -7.96 -9.37 -8.78
CA TRP A 170 -7.39 -8.42 -7.83
C TRP A 170 -8.46 -7.51 -7.22
N ALA A 171 -8.26 -7.13 -5.96
CA ALA A 171 -9.19 -6.29 -5.22
C ALA A 171 -9.09 -4.81 -5.61
N ASN A 172 -10.24 -4.13 -5.57
CA ASN A 172 -10.36 -2.68 -5.54
C ASN A 172 -10.74 -2.28 -4.11
N LEU A 173 -9.91 -1.45 -3.47
CA LEU A 173 -9.97 -1.13 -2.06
C LEU A 173 -10.39 0.33 -1.87
N PHE A 174 -11.25 0.58 -0.89
CA PHE A 174 -11.72 1.92 -0.53
C PHE A 174 -11.81 2.06 0.98
N LEU A 175 -11.39 3.19 1.52
CA LEU A 175 -11.61 3.50 2.95
C LEU A 175 -12.95 4.19 3.10
N VAL A 176 -13.84 3.62 3.90
CA VAL A 176 -15.20 4.14 4.06
C VAL A 176 -15.52 4.22 5.55
N GLU A 177 -15.94 5.40 5.98
CA GLU A 177 -16.54 5.62 7.29
C GLU A 177 -17.94 4.99 7.30
N GLY A 178 -18.12 4.02 8.19
CA GLY A 178 -19.33 3.24 8.38
C GLY A 178 -20.03 3.55 9.71
N VAL A 179 -20.63 2.52 10.30
CA VAL A 179 -21.35 2.63 11.57
C VAL A 179 -20.45 3.19 12.67
N ASN A 180 -21.04 4.02 13.55
CA ASN A 180 -20.37 4.64 14.69
C ASN A 180 -19.14 5.51 14.34
N GLY A 181 -18.96 5.91 13.07
CA GLY A 181 -17.78 6.66 12.61
C GLY A 181 -16.51 5.81 12.49
N GLU A 182 -16.62 4.48 12.56
CA GLU A 182 -15.50 3.57 12.36
C GLU A 182 -15.15 3.50 10.85
N VAL A 183 -13.86 3.39 10.54
CA VAL A 183 -13.38 3.32 9.16
C VAL A 183 -13.07 1.88 8.80
N PHE A 184 -13.59 1.41 7.67
CA PHE A 184 -13.40 0.06 7.15
C PHE A 184 -12.72 0.08 5.79
N VAL A 185 -12.10 -1.03 5.41
CA VAL A 185 -11.69 -1.28 4.03
C VAL A 185 -12.82 -1.97 3.29
N VAL A 186 -13.47 -1.26 2.37
CA VAL A 186 -14.41 -1.86 1.44
C VAL A 186 -13.64 -2.50 0.28
N VAL A 187 -13.94 -3.77 0.04
CA VAL A 187 -13.35 -4.60 -1.00
C VAL A 187 -14.37 -4.79 -2.10
N VAL A 188 -13.95 -4.51 -3.33
CA VAL A 188 -14.72 -4.77 -4.54
C VAL A 188 -13.90 -5.63 -5.48
N GLY A 189 -14.38 -6.83 -5.79
CA GLY A 189 -13.66 -7.79 -6.62
C GLY A 189 -14.56 -8.44 -7.66
N TRP A 190 -13.98 -9.00 -8.72
CA TRP A 190 -14.71 -9.79 -9.72
C TRP A 190 -14.27 -11.25 -9.63
N PHE A 191 -15.20 -12.13 -9.26
CA PHE A 191 -14.96 -13.56 -9.09
C PHE A 191 -16.19 -14.36 -9.50
N GLY A 192 -16.01 -15.55 -10.08
CA GLY A 192 -17.13 -16.46 -10.34
C GLY A 192 -18.23 -15.94 -11.27
N GLY A 193 -17.98 -14.86 -12.03
CA GLY A 193 -19.00 -14.23 -12.88
C GLY A 193 -19.84 -13.15 -12.17
N GLU A 194 -19.43 -12.70 -10.98
CA GLU A 194 -20.12 -11.66 -10.22
C GLU A 194 -19.17 -10.65 -9.57
N TRP A 195 -19.69 -9.45 -9.33
CA TRP A 195 -19.03 -8.47 -8.49
C TRP A 195 -19.26 -8.85 -7.03
N ILE A 196 -18.20 -8.92 -6.26
CA ILE A 196 -18.22 -9.12 -4.82
C ILE A 196 -18.00 -7.78 -4.14
N VAL A 197 -18.81 -7.47 -3.14
CA VAL A 197 -18.65 -6.29 -2.27
C VAL A 197 -18.66 -6.71 -0.81
N ASP A 198 -17.60 -6.38 -0.09
CA ASP A 198 -17.38 -6.75 1.31
C ASP A 198 -16.72 -5.60 2.11
N ALA A 199 -16.73 -5.65 3.44
CA ALA A 199 -16.11 -4.64 4.31
C ALA A 199 -15.29 -5.28 5.43
N TRP A 200 -13.99 -5.01 5.45
CA TRP A 200 -13.00 -5.56 6.35
C TRP A 200 -12.49 -4.50 7.34
N ARG A 201 -11.86 -4.94 8.43
CA ARG A 201 -11.26 -4.03 9.40
C ARG A 201 -9.92 -3.51 8.88
N LEU A 202 -9.34 -2.52 9.56
CA LEU A 202 -8.11 -1.87 9.10
C LEU A 202 -6.84 -2.70 9.35
N ASP A 203 -6.90 -3.69 10.23
CA ASP A 203 -5.80 -4.59 10.59
C ASP A 203 -5.59 -5.73 9.58
N ASP A 204 -6.52 -5.91 8.63
CA ASP A 204 -6.39 -6.87 7.55
C ASP A 204 -5.36 -6.46 6.49
N ASP A 205 -4.64 -7.44 5.97
CA ASP A 205 -3.57 -7.28 4.97
C ASP A 205 -4.06 -7.47 3.53
N TRP A 206 -3.66 -6.55 2.65
CA TRP A 206 -3.97 -6.58 1.23
C TRP A 206 -2.73 -6.79 0.39
N PRO A 207 -2.77 -7.65 -0.64
CA PRO A 207 -1.58 -7.94 -1.44
C PRO A 207 -1.23 -6.78 -2.38
N GLY A 208 0.07 -6.56 -2.56
CA GLY A 208 0.58 -5.65 -3.58
C GLY A 208 0.11 -6.06 -4.97
N GLY A 209 -0.28 -5.07 -5.79
CA GLY A 209 -0.98 -5.30 -7.05
C GLY A 209 -2.45 -4.89 -7.02
N SER A 210 -3.08 -4.90 -5.85
CA SER A 210 -4.45 -4.39 -5.65
C SER A 210 -4.55 -2.89 -5.99
N GLN A 211 -5.77 -2.46 -6.31
CA GLN A 211 -6.08 -1.06 -6.61
C GLN A 211 -6.67 -0.37 -5.38
N PHE A 212 -6.27 0.86 -5.10
CA PHE A 212 -6.82 1.68 -4.02
C PHE A 212 -7.44 2.96 -4.59
N GLY A 213 -8.72 3.18 -4.29
CA GLY A 213 -9.46 4.39 -4.63
C GLY A 213 -9.59 5.32 -3.42
N SER A 214 -9.07 6.53 -3.56
CA SER A 214 -9.12 7.54 -2.50
C SER A 214 -10.18 8.58 -2.82
N ARG A 215 -10.92 9.01 -1.79
CA ARG A 215 -11.69 10.26 -1.86
C ARG A 215 -10.72 11.45 -2.07
N ASN A 216 -11.20 12.53 -2.69
CA ASN A 216 -10.48 13.81 -2.74
C ASN A 216 -10.60 14.56 -1.42
#